data_AF-A0AAW8KLD8-F1
#
_entry.id   AF-A0AAW8KLD8-F1
#
_cell.length_a   1.000
_cell.length_b   1.000
_cell.length_c   1.000
_cell.angle_alpha   90.00
_cell.angle_beta   90.00
_cell.angle_gamma   90.00
#
_symmetry.space_group_name_H-M   'P 1'
#
loop_
_entity.id
_entity.type
_entity.pdbx_description
1 polymer ?
#
loop_
_entity_poly.entity_id
_entity_poly.type
_entity_poly.pdbx_seq_one_letter_code
_entity_poly.pdbx_strand_id
1 'polypeptide(L)'
;LLEAWEWKRLEIFVIAISNTSQIENLYEHRRIHEKNLSQNYAQLAANKTWLALKENASDKILVALQRYKIAVQHYGKGTGKNAPRYRKDAQVALKEATAAIPCWVMSHLQVSESMPAELGLFD
;
A
#
# COMPACT_ATOMS: atom_id res chain seq x y z
N LEU A 1 14.32 -42.95 36.01
CA LEU A 1 15.62 -42.62 35.35
C LEU A 1 15.70 -43.21 33.94
N LEU A 2 15.42 -44.50 33.75
CA LEU A 2 15.42 -45.13 32.41
C LEU A 2 14.42 -44.49 31.44
N GLU A 3 13.19 -44.26 31.92
CA GLU A 3 12.11 -43.65 31.15
C GLU A 3 12.46 -42.22 30.69
N ALA A 4 13.08 -41.42 31.56
CA ALA A 4 13.57 -40.08 31.21
C ALA A 4 14.66 -40.10 30.12
N TRP A 5 15.50 -41.14 30.10
CA TRP A 5 16.52 -41.32 29.07
C TRP A 5 15.91 -41.74 27.72
N GLU A 6 14.91 -42.62 27.74
CA GLU A 6 14.18 -43.05 26.54
C GLU A 6 13.42 -41.88 25.89
N TRP A 7 12.73 -41.07 26.68
CA TRP A 7 12.08 -39.85 26.21
C TRP A 7 13.07 -38.88 25.57
N LYS A 8 14.24 -38.68 26.18
CA LYS A 8 15.27 -37.80 25.61
C LYS A 8 15.82 -38.32 24.29
N ARG A 9 15.96 -39.64 24.15
CA ARG A 9 16.43 -40.28 22.91
C ARG A 9 15.42 -40.13 21.78
N LEU A 10 14.12 -40.31 22.07
CA LEU A 10 13.04 -40.12 21.11
C LEU A 10 12.91 -38.66 20.67
N GLU A 11 13.00 -37.72 21.61
CA GLU A 11 12.99 -36.28 21.30
C GLU A 11 14.12 -35.91 20.34
N ILE A 12 15.35 -36.34 20.61
CA ILE A 12 16.50 -36.07 19.74
C ILE A 12 16.31 -36.70 18.35
N PHE A 13 15.79 -37.93 18.29
CA PHE A 13 15.53 -38.60 17.01
C PHE A 13 14.47 -37.88 16.19
N VAL A 14 13.38 -37.44 16.84
CA VAL A 14 12.34 -36.63 16.20
C VAL A 14 12.90 -35.30 15.71
N ILE A 15 13.71 -34.60 16.52
CA ILE A 15 14.36 -33.35 16.10
C ILE A 15 15.29 -33.59 14.92
N ALA A 16 16.09 -34.65 14.94
CA ALA A 16 17.06 -34.96 13.89
C ALA A 16 16.42 -35.28 12.54
N ILE A 17 15.21 -35.87 12.53
CA ILE A 17 14.46 -36.15 11.31
C ILE A 17 13.55 -34.99 10.94
N SER A 18 13.23 -34.10 11.88
CA SER A 18 12.36 -32.96 11.63
C SER A 18 13.06 -31.88 10.81
N ASN A 19 12.39 -31.41 9.76
CA ASN A 19 12.82 -30.25 8.96
C ASN A 19 12.31 -28.91 9.53
N THR A 20 11.91 -28.88 10.81
CA THR A 20 11.20 -27.75 11.41
C THR A 20 12.00 -26.45 11.31
N SER A 21 13.30 -26.48 11.62
CA SER A 21 14.17 -25.30 11.53
C SER A 21 14.36 -24.78 10.10
N GLN A 22 14.42 -25.68 9.12
CA GLN A 22 14.50 -25.30 7.70
C GLN A 22 13.19 -24.66 7.24
N ILE A 23 12.05 -25.21 7.65
CA ILE A 23 10.72 -24.67 7.35
C ILE A 23 10.55 -23.28 7.98
N GLU A 24 10.93 -23.11 9.24
CA GLU A 24 10.91 -21.80 9.92
C GLU A 24 11.78 -20.77 9.20
N ASN A 25 12.99 -21.16 8.77
CA ASN A 25 13.86 -20.28 8.00
C ASN A 25 13.23 -19.87 6.65
N LEU A 26 12.61 -20.82 5.94
CA LEU A 26 11.89 -20.54 4.69
C LEU A 26 10.71 -19.58 4.89
N TYR A 27 9.97 -19.72 5.99
CA TYR A 27 8.89 -18.77 6.33
C TYR A 27 9.43 -17.37 6.60
N GLU A 28 10.54 -17.23 7.33
CA GLU A 28 11.11 -15.91 7.58
C GLU A 28 11.69 -15.28 6.32
N HIS A 29 12.36 -16.07 5.46
CA HIS A 29 12.82 -15.59 4.15
C HIS A 29 11.65 -15.14 3.29
N ARG A 30 10.57 -15.92 3.23
CA ARG A 30 9.34 -15.54 2.52
C ARG A 30 8.80 -14.22 3.05
N ARG A 31 8.70 -14.06 4.38
CA ARG A 31 8.22 -12.82 5.02
C ARG A 31 9.07 -11.61 4.62
N ILE A 32 10.39 -11.75 4.62
CA ILE A 32 11.33 -10.70 4.23
C ILE A 32 11.15 -10.36 2.75
N HIS A 33 11.08 -11.35 1.87
CA HIS A 33 10.91 -11.14 0.44
C HIS A 33 9.56 -10.51 0.09
N GLU A 34 8.46 -10.94 0.71
CA GLU A 34 7.13 -10.34 0.53
C GLU A 34 7.13 -8.87 0.97
N LYS A 35 7.78 -8.55 2.09
CA LYS A 35 7.94 -7.16 2.56
C LYS A 35 8.74 -6.33 1.57
N ASN A 36 9.89 -6.82 1.12
CA ASN A 36 10.74 -6.10 0.16
C ASN A 36 10.01 -5.91 -1.17
N LEU A 37 9.28 -6.92 -1.64
CA LEU A 37 8.49 -6.86 -2.85
C LEU A 37 7.41 -5.77 -2.74
N SER A 38 6.66 -5.75 -1.63
CA SER A 38 5.67 -4.70 -1.36
C SER A 38 6.30 -3.29 -1.37
N GLN A 39 7.44 -3.11 -0.72
CA GLN A 39 8.15 -1.83 -0.68
C GLN A 39 8.64 -1.40 -2.07
N ASN A 40 9.19 -2.33 -2.85
CA ASN A 40 9.66 -2.07 -4.21
C ASN A 40 8.49 -1.71 -5.14
N TYR A 41 7.36 -2.39 -5.05
CA TYR A 41 6.15 -2.03 -5.81
C TYR A 41 5.66 -0.63 -5.44
N ALA A 42 5.62 -0.29 -4.15
CA ALA A 42 5.23 1.05 -3.71
C ALA A 42 6.16 2.12 -4.27
N GLN A 43 7.48 1.89 -4.23
CA GLN A 43 8.47 2.81 -4.79
C GLN A 43 8.35 2.93 -6.31
N LEU A 44 8.14 1.83 -7.02
CA LEU A 44 7.96 1.82 -8.46
C LEU A 44 6.71 2.60 -8.85
N ALA A 45 5.59 2.36 -8.16
CA ALA A 45 4.34 3.09 -8.36
C ALA A 45 4.54 4.60 -8.14
N ALA A 46 5.21 4.98 -7.04
CA ALA A 46 5.54 6.37 -6.76
C ALA A 46 6.39 7.00 -7.87
N ASN A 47 7.46 6.33 -8.30
CA ASN A 47 8.36 6.84 -9.35
C ASN A 47 7.63 7.00 -10.70
N LYS A 48 6.79 6.02 -11.07
CA LYS A 48 5.95 6.12 -12.28
C LYS A 48 4.96 7.27 -12.19
N THR A 49 4.35 7.47 -11.03
CA THR A 49 3.43 8.60 -10.79
C THR A 49 4.16 9.93 -10.93
N TRP A 50 5.35 10.07 -10.33
CA TRP A 50 6.16 11.28 -10.46
C TRP A 50 6.57 11.56 -11.90
N LEU A 51 6.92 10.53 -12.66
CA LEU A 51 7.23 10.66 -14.07
C LEU A 51 6.01 11.16 -14.86
N ALA A 52 4.86 10.49 -14.71
CA ALA A 52 3.61 10.89 -15.37
C ALA A 52 3.19 12.32 -14.98
N LEU A 53 3.36 12.70 -13.71
CA LEU A 53 3.11 14.05 -13.24
C LEU A 53 4.05 15.05 -13.88
N LYS A 54 5.34 14.74 -14.02
CA LYS A 54 6.32 15.61 -14.67
C LYS A 54 6.01 15.81 -16.15
N GLU A 55 5.61 14.75 -16.84
CA GLU A 55 5.24 14.80 -18.26
C GLU A 55 3.96 15.61 -18.50
N ASN A 56 3.01 15.55 -17.57
CA ASN A 56 1.72 16.23 -17.65
C ASN A 56 1.61 17.47 -16.74
N ALA A 57 2.74 17.97 -16.22
CA ALA A 57 2.76 18.99 -15.17
C ALA A 57 2.24 20.33 -15.66
N SER A 58 1.09 20.75 -15.12
CA SER A 58 0.65 22.15 -15.12
C SER A 58 0.67 22.69 -13.69
N ASP A 59 0.96 23.98 -13.51
CA ASP A 59 0.87 24.67 -12.21
C ASP A 59 -0.48 24.44 -11.54
N LYS A 60 -1.56 24.35 -12.33
CA LYS A 60 -2.90 24.05 -11.84
C LYS A 60 -2.99 22.68 -11.16
N ILE A 61 -2.35 21.66 -11.73
CA ILE A 61 -2.34 20.29 -11.20
C ILE A 61 -1.52 20.23 -9.91
N LEU A 62 -0.36 20.88 -9.87
CA LEU A 62 0.48 20.92 -8.67
C LEU A 62 -0.23 21.60 -7.50
N VAL A 63 -0.96 22.69 -7.77
CA VAL A 63 -1.79 23.37 -6.78
C VAL A 63 -2.93 22.47 -6.31
N ALA A 64 -3.62 21.77 -7.22
CA ALA A 64 -4.68 20.82 -6.86
C ALA A 64 -4.16 19.66 -5.99
N LEU A 65 -3.00 19.09 -6.33
CA LEU A 65 -2.33 18.06 -5.53
C LEU A 65 -1.96 18.55 -4.13
N GLN A 66 -1.45 19.77 -4.02
CA GLN A 66 -1.10 20.36 -2.72
C GLN A 66 -2.36 20.60 -1.88
N ARG A 67 -3.46 21.10 -2.48
CA ARG A 67 -4.76 21.24 -1.80
C ARG A 67 -5.29 19.89 -1.33
N TYR A 68 -5.21 18.87 -2.18
CA TYR A 68 -5.60 17.50 -1.84
C TYR A 68 -4.83 16.99 -0.62
N LYS A 69 -3.49 17.13 -0.64
CA LYS A 69 -2.63 16.74 0.48
C LYS A 69 -3.05 17.40 1.79
N ILE A 70 -3.29 18.70 1.78
CA ILE A 70 -3.73 19.46 2.96
C ILE A 70 -5.10 18.97 3.45
N ALA A 71 -6.05 18.78 2.55
CA ALA A 71 -7.40 18.30 2.89
C ALA A 71 -7.39 16.90 3.51
N VAL A 72 -6.60 15.97 2.94
CA VAL A 72 -6.44 14.61 3.49
C VAL A 72 -5.78 14.62 4.87
N GLN A 73 -4.76 15.46 5.08
CA GLN A 73 -4.11 15.63 6.38
C GLN A 73 -5.10 16.11 7.44
N HIS A 74 -5.97 17.07 7.11
CA HIS A 74 -7.00 17.56 8.02
C HIS A 74 -8.17 16.58 8.22
N TYR A 75 -8.48 15.75 7.23
CA TYR A 75 -9.48 14.69 7.34
C TYR A 75 -9.09 13.64 8.39
N GLY A 76 -7.82 13.21 8.38
CA GLY A 76 -7.28 12.27 9.37
C GLY A 76 -8.11 10.98 9.49
N LYS A 77 -8.57 10.67 10.71
CA LYS A 77 -9.43 9.49 10.99
C LYS A 77 -10.90 9.66 10.60
N GLY A 78 -11.32 10.84 10.12
CA GLY A 78 -12.70 11.11 9.69
C GLY A 78 -13.72 11.29 10.82
N THR A 79 -13.30 11.38 12.08
CA THR A 79 -14.20 11.46 13.25
C THR A 79 -14.48 12.89 13.73
N GLY A 80 -13.80 13.89 13.17
CA GLY A 80 -13.95 15.29 13.59
C GLY A 80 -15.20 15.97 13.01
N LYS A 81 -15.67 17.03 13.66
CA LYS A 81 -16.82 17.85 13.20
C LYS A 81 -16.67 18.35 11.75
N ASN A 82 -15.44 18.69 11.34
CA ASN A 82 -15.14 19.19 10.00
C ASN A 82 -14.75 18.08 9.01
N ALA A 83 -14.76 16.80 9.42
CA ALA A 83 -14.35 15.70 8.55
C ALA A 83 -15.16 15.63 7.23
N PRO A 84 -16.50 15.82 7.21
CA PRO A 84 -17.24 15.85 5.94
C PRO A 84 -16.77 16.97 5.00
N ARG A 85 -16.40 18.14 5.56
CA ARG A 85 -15.87 19.27 4.77
C ARG A 85 -14.51 18.92 4.17
N TYR A 86 -13.56 18.45 4.98
CA TYR A 86 -12.24 18.08 4.48
C TYR A 86 -12.28 16.92 3.49
N ARG A 87 -13.22 15.97 3.64
CA ARG A 87 -13.47 14.94 2.64
C ARG A 87 -13.91 15.56 1.31
N LYS A 88 -14.85 16.50 1.35
CA LYS A 88 -15.33 17.19 0.15
C LYS A 88 -14.22 18.01 -0.52
N ASP A 89 -13.42 18.73 0.26
CA ASP A 89 -12.28 19.50 -0.24
C ASP A 89 -11.26 18.57 -0.93
N ALA A 90 -10.98 17.40 -0.34
CA ALA A 90 -10.13 16.39 -0.94
C ALA A 90 -10.74 15.85 -2.24
N GLN A 91 -12.04 15.56 -2.28
CA GLN A 91 -12.71 15.08 -3.50
C GLN A 91 -12.63 16.10 -4.65
N VAL A 92 -12.88 17.39 -4.36
CA VAL A 92 -12.80 18.45 -5.37
C VAL A 92 -11.37 18.59 -5.90
N ALA A 93 -10.39 18.67 -5.01
CA ALA A 93 -8.99 18.78 -5.40
C ALA A 93 -8.49 17.55 -6.18
N LEU A 94 -8.96 16.35 -5.81
CA LEU A 94 -8.60 15.12 -6.53
C LEU A 94 -9.18 15.11 -7.94
N LYS A 95 -10.45 15.51 -8.12
CA LYS A 95 -11.07 15.66 -9.45
C LYS A 95 -10.26 16.57 -10.36
N GLU A 96 -9.80 17.71 -9.85
CA GLU A 96 -8.95 18.65 -10.60
C GLU A 96 -7.60 18.05 -11.03
N ALA A 97 -7.07 17.09 -10.25
CA ALA A 97 -5.78 16.46 -10.51
C ALA A 97 -5.86 15.13 -11.29
N THR A 98 -7.04 14.49 -11.37
CA THR A 98 -7.23 13.16 -12.01
C THR A 98 -6.74 13.10 -13.46
N ALA A 99 -6.82 14.20 -14.21
CA ALA A 99 -6.39 14.25 -15.61
C ALA A 99 -4.88 14.00 -15.82
N ALA A 100 -4.06 14.16 -14.78
CA ALA A 100 -2.61 14.00 -14.87
C ALA A 100 -2.06 12.84 -14.02
N ILE A 101 -2.93 12.16 -13.25
CA ILE A 101 -2.55 11.06 -12.37
C ILE A 101 -3.13 9.76 -12.95
N PRO A 102 -2.31 8.72 -13.15
CA PRO A 102 -2.82 7.42 -13.58
C PRO A 102 -3.80 6.83 -12.55
N CYS A 103 -4.91 6.25 -13.02
CA CYS A 103 -5.97 5.75 -12.16
C CYS A 103 -5.55 4.59 -11.26
N TRP A 104 -4.62 3.75 -11.70
CA TRP A 104 -4.15 2.57 -10.96
C TRP A 104 -3.36 2.93 -9.69
N VAL A 105 -2.89 4.18 -9.56
CA VAL A 105 -2.28 4.70 -8.33
C VAL A 105 -3.33 4.96 -7.26
N MET A 106 -4.58 5.17 -7.68
CA MET A 106 -5.69 5.51 -6.81
C MET A 106 -6.35 4.25 -6.22
N SER A 107 -6.82 4.34 -4.99
CA SER A 107 -7.66 3.30 -4.38
C SER A 107 -9.00 3.19 -5.10
N HIS A 108 -9.66 2.03 -4.95
CA HIS A 108 -10.97 1.79 -5.56
C HIS A 108 -12.02 2.82 -5.13
N LEU A 109 -11.98 3.22 -3.84
CA LEU A 109 -12.86 4.25 -3.32
C LEU A 109 -12.62 5.59 -4.00
N GLN A 110 -11.36 6.01 -4.14
CA GLN A 110 -11.02 7.26 -4.80
C GLN A 110 -11.49 7.27 -6.25
N VAL A 111 -11.23 6.18 -6.99
CA VAL A 111 -11.70 6.05 -8.38
C VAL A 111 -13.22 6.21 -8.46
N SER A 112 -13.97 5.53 -7.60
CA SER A 112 -15.44 5.64 -7.57
C SER A 112 -15.96 7.05 -7.25
N GLU A 113 -15.20 7.85 -6.51
CA GLU A 113 -15.62 9.18 -6.05
C GLU A 113 -15.18 10.33 -6.98
N SER A 114 -14.05 10.18 -7.68
CA SER A 114 -13.42 11.27 -8.42
C SER A 114 -13.24 11.05 -9.92
N MET A 115 -13.30 9.81 -10.41
CA MET A 115 -13.07 9.56 -11.84
C MET A 115 -14.30 9.96 -12.68
N PRO A 116 -14.11 10.58 -13.87
CA PRO A 116 -15.20 10.77 -14.82
C PRO A 116 -15.77 9.43 -15.31
N ALA A 117 -17.04 9.41 -15.70
CA ALA A 117 -17.68 8.25 -16.31
C ALA A 117 -17.37 8.15 -17.82
N GLU A 118 -16.10 8.28 -18.19
CA GLU A 118 -15.64 8.21 -19.58
C GLU A 118 -14.90 6.89 -19.81
N LEU A 119 -15.16 6.26 -20.96
CA LEU A 119 -14.53 5.00 -21.33
C LEU A 119 -13.07 5.23 -21.74
N GLY A 120 -12.17 4.33 -21.31
CA GLY A 120 -10.75 4.38 -21.66
C GLY A 120 -9.88 5.20 -20.71
N LEU A 121 -10.42 5.68 -19.58
CA LEU A 121 -9.64 6.34 -18.53
C LEU A 121 -8.91 5.36 -17.59
N PHE A 122 -9.22 4.07 -17.72
CA PHE A 122 -8.48 2.99 -17.08
C PHE A 122 -7.37 2.53 -18.03
N ASP A 123 -6.13 2.87 -17.69
CA ASP A 123 -4.90 2.31 -18.28
C ASP A 123 -4.57 0.97 -17.61
#